data_AF-A0A5S5DZH9-F1
#
_entry.id   AF-A0A5S5DZH9-F1
#
_cell.length_a   1.000
_cell.length_b   1.000
_cell.length_c   1.000
_cell.angle_alpha   90.00
_cell.angle_beta   90.00
_cell.angle_gamma   90.00
#
_symmetry.space_group_name_H-M   'P 1'
#
loop_
_entity.id
_entity.type
_entity.pdbx_description
1 polymer ?
#
loop_
_entity_poly.entity_id
_entity_poly.type
_entity_poly.pdbx_seq_one_letter_code
_entity_poly.pdbx_strand_id
1 'polypeptide(L)' 'MDNPFKKILHSEELPEVLRKKVLDDVAMIKLTIDMADLFVVKYPNTLGDLFMGGGTPETEKED' A
#
# COMPACT_ATOMS: atom_id res chain seq x y z
N MET A 1 -46.06 24.90 3.71
CA MET A 1 -45.19 25.04 2.52
C MET A 1 -43.87 24.38 2.89
N ASP A 2 -43.61 23.19 2.34
CA ASP A 2 -42.40 22.43 2.69
C ASP A 2 -41.22 22.85 1.83
N ASN A 3 -40.11 23.17 2.50
CA ASN A 3 -38.93 23.80 1.92
C ASN A 3 -38.12 22.79 1.05
N PRO A 4 -37.92 23.05 -0.26
CA PRO A 4 -37.20 22.16 -1.17
C PRO A 4 -35.68 22.09 -0.94
N PHE A 5 -35.07 23.05 -0.23
CA PHE A 5 -33.64 23.02 0.11
C PHE A 5 -33.28 21.97 1.16
N LYS A 6 -34.26 21.48 1.94
CA LYS A 6 -34.07 20.36 2.86
C LYS A 6 -33.96 19.01 2.14
N LYS A 7 -34.31 18.94 0.84
CA LYS A 7 -34.26 17.72 0.03
C LYS A 7 -32.93 17.54 -0.72
N ILE A 8 -32.04 18.53 -0.72
CA ILE A 8 -30.80 18.50 -1.52
C ILE A 8 -29.69 17.70 -0.81
N LEU A 9 -29.84 17.43 0.49
CA LEU A 9 -28.94 16.57 1.28
C LEU A 9 -29.49 15.15 1.45
N HIS A 10 -30.07 14.56 0.40
CA HIS A 10 -30.16 13.10 0.38
C HIS A 10 -28.73 12.59 0.19
N SER A 11 -28.06 12.30 1.30
CA SER A 11 -26.85 11.48 1.35
C SER A 11 -27.24 10.08 0.88
N GLU A 12 -27.45 9.93 -0.41
CA GLU A 12 -27.61 8.62 -1.02
C GLU A 12 -26.26 7.91 -0.82
N GLU A 13 -26.24 6.96 0.12
CA GLU A 13 -25.03 6.21 0.41
C GLU A 13 -24.58 5.51 -0.86
N LEU A 14 -23.30 5.69 -1.19
CA LEU A 14 -22.73 5.05 -2.36
C LEU A 14 -22.97 3.54 -2.27
N PRO A 15 -23.33 2.87 -3.38
CA PRO A 15 -23.51 1.44 -3.41
C PRO A 15 -22.33 0.72 -2.74
N GLU A 16 -22.61 -0.17 -1.78
CA GLU A 16 -21.59 -0.80 -0.93
C GLU A 16 -20.48 -1.45 -1.77
N VAL A 17 -20.83 -2.00 -2.93
CA VAL A 17 -19.91 -2.62 -3.88
C VAL A 17 -18.85 -1.64 -4.39
N LEU A 18 -19.25 -0.42 -4.77
CA LEU A 18 -18.32 0.59 -5.29
C LEU A 18 -17.40 1.11 -4.19
N ARG A 19 -17.97 1.36 -3.00
CA ARG A 19 -17.19 1.78 -1.82
C ARG A 19 -16.16 0.72 -1.45
N LYS A 20 -16.56 -0.54 -1.41
CA LYS A 20 -15.66 -1.66 -1.10
C LYS A 20 -14.53 -1.77 -2.11
N LYS A 21 -14.85 -1.75 -3.41
CA LYS A 21 -13.83 -1.85 -4.47
C LYS A 21 -12.77 -0.76 -4.37
N VAL A 22 -13.20 0.49 -4.17
CA VAL A 22 -12.27 1.62 -4.03
C VAL A 22 -11.41 1.49 -2.77
N LEU A 23 -11.99 1.05 -1.65
CA LEU A 23 -11.22 0.81 -0.42
C LEU A 23 -10.20 -0.32 -0.59
N ASP A 24 -10.57 -1.40 -1.28
CA ASP A 24 -9.70 -2.53 -1.56
C ASP A 24 -8.53 -2.10 -2.47
N ASP A 25 -8.80 -1.34 -3.53
CA ASP A 25 -7.76 -0.82 -4.45
C ASP A 25 -6.77 0.10 -3.71
N VAL A 26 -7.27 1.01 -2.86
CA VAL A 26 -6.43 1.91 -2.05
C VAL A 26 -5.59 1.12 -1.05
N ALA A 27 -6.16 0.09 -0.41
CA ALA A 27 -5.44 -0.77 0.53
C ALA A 27 -4.30 -1.52 -0.18
N MET A 28 -4.55 -2.03 -1.39
CA MET A 28 -3.53 -2.73 -2.18
C MET A 28 -2.37 -1.81 -2.55
N ILE A 29 -2.66 -0.58 -3.00
CA ILE A 29 -1.63 0.39 -3.36
C ILE A 29 -0.78 0.77 -2.14
N LYS A 30 -1.41 1.05 -0.99
CA LYS A 30 -0.70 1.35 0.26
C LYS A 30 0.24 0.22 0.65
N LEU A 31 -0.27 -1.01 0.66
CA LEU A 31 0.53 -2.19 0.97
C LEU A 31 1.73 -2.33 0.04
N THR A 32 1.53 -2.10 -1.27
CA THR A 32 2.61 -2.22 -2.26
C THR A 32 3.67 -1.15 -2.04
N ILE A 33 3.28 0.09 -1.74
CA ILE A 33 4.21 1.18 -1.42
C ILE A 33 4.98 0.87 -0.14
N ASP A 34 4.29 0.43 0.91
CA ASP A 34 4.92 0.12 2.21
C ASP A 34 5.92 -1.05 2.06
N MET A 35 5.57 -2.07 1.28
CA MET A 35 6.49 -3.17 0.95
C MET A 35 7.68 -2.69 0.11
N ALA A 36 7.45 -1.80 -0.86
CA ALA A 36 8.53 -1.24 -1.66
C ALA A 36 9.47 -0.38 -0.80
N ASP A 37 8.94 0.48 0.08
CA ASP A 37 9.76 1.25 1.02
C ASP A 37 10.58 0.33 1.94
N LEU A 38 9.95 -0.71 2.47
CA LEU A 38 10.63 -1.66 3.35
C LEU A 38 11.75 -2.43 2.62
N PHE A 39 11.44 -3.06 1.48
CA PHE A 39 12.37 -4.01 0.84
C PHE A 39 13.26 -3.39 -0.24
N VAL A 40 12.87 -2.30 -0.87
CA VAL A 40 13.68 -1.65 -1.93
C VAL A 40 14.55 -0.54 -1.34
N VAL A 41 14.04 0.23 -0.37
CA VAL A 41 14.75 1.39 0.18
C VAL A 41 15.46 1.05 1.48
N LYS A 42 14.74 0.54 2.47
CA LYS A 42 15.29 0.33 3.83
C LYS A 42 16.17 -0.91 3.92
N TYR A 43 15.76 -1.99 3.26
CA TYR A 43 16.38 -3.30 3.41
C TYR A 43 16.67 -3.99 2.07
N PRO A 44 17.38 -3.34 1.13
CA PRO A 44 17.58 -3.82 -0.24
C PRO A 44 18.21 -5.23 -0.31
N ASN A 45 19.12 -5.52 0.61
CA ASN A 45 19.85 -6.80 0.61
C ASN A 45 19.13 -7.90 1.39
N THR A 46 18.09 -7.58 2.19
CA THR A 46 17.44 -8.59 3.04
C THR A 46 16.73 -9.67 2.25
N LEU A 47 16.21 -9.35 1.06
CA LEU A 47 15.65 -10.37 0.16
C LEU A 47 16.77 -11.27 -0.38
N GLY A 48 17.92 -10.70 -0.75
CA GLY A 48 19.10 -11.47 -1.14
C GLY A 48 19.58 -12.38 0.00
N ASP A 49 19.75 -11.82 1.20
CA ASP A 49 20.25 -12.53 2.37
C ASP A 49 19.29 -13.65 2.86
N LEU A 50 17.98 -13.42 2.76
CA LEU A 50 16.95 -14.39 3.16
C LEU A 50 16.76 -15.51 2.14
N PHE A 51 16.83 -15.21 0.82
CA PHE A 51 16.59 -16.20 -0.24
C PHE A 51 17.86 -16.86 -0.77
N MET A 52 19.03 -16.23 -0.68
CA MET A 52 20.32 -16.83 -1.08
C MET A 52 21.02 -17.59 0.06
N GLY A 53 20.46 -17.57 1.27
CA GLY A 53 20.92 -18.41 2.36
C GLY A 53 22.29 -18.00 2.90
N GLY A 54 22.32 -16.96 3.75
CA GLY A 54 23.33 -16.82 4.81
C GLY A 54 24.81 -16.93 4.39
N GLY A 55 25.21 -16.34 3.26
CA GLY A 55 26.60 -16.19 2.87
C GLY A 55 26.97 -14.71 2.81
N THR A 56 27.70 -14.23 3.81
CA THR A 56 28.40 -12.94 3.74
C THR A 56 29.23 -12.87 2.47
N PRO A 57 29.09 -11.84 1.60
CA PRO A 57 30.13 -11.54 0.64
C PRO A 57 31.30 -10.94 1.43
N GLU A 58 32.37 -11.71 1.60
CA GLU A 58 33.67 -11.15 1.93
C GLU A 58 34.09 -10.26 0.75
N THR A 59 33.79 -8.95 0.82
CA THR A 59 34.50 -7.98 -0.01
C THR A 59 35.88 -7.83 0.59
N GLU A 60 36.82 -8.53 -0.05
CA GLU A 60 38.25 -8.33 0.05
C GLU A 60 38.56 -6.83 0.04
N LYS A 61 39.37 -6.41 1.02
CA LYS A 61 40.00 -5.09 1.00
C LYS A 61 41.02 -5.09 -0.13
N GLU A 62 40.82 -4.26 -1.14
CA GLU A 62 41.92 -3.83 -2.02
C GLU A 62 42.61 -2.61 -1.40
N ASP A 63 43.95 -2.69 -1.35
CA ASP A 63 44.92 -1.74 -0.81
C ASP A 63 44.92 -0.35 -1.49
#